data_AF-A0A3R8TWM7-F1
#
_entry.id   AF-A0A3R8TWM7-F1
#
_cell.length_a   1.000
_cell.length_b   1.000
_cell.length_c   1.000
_cell.angle_alpha   90.00
_cell.angle_beta   90.00
_cell.angle_gamma   90.00
#
_symmetry.space_group_name_H-M   'P 1'
#
loop_
_entity.id
_entity.type
_entity.pdbx_description
1 polymer ?
#
loop_
_entity_poly.entity_id
_entity_poly.type
_entity_poly.pdbx_seq_one_letter_code
_entity_poly.pdbx_strand_id
1 'polypeptide(L)'
;MINFDIYPLDIESLCEDSLLLRRFMGFNERSIEALSGPYLWFSPIKAFNDPFEAECEYVFTPDPERVIEAYVYSYSSGYPIDTAVECVREDYLADKAKFMREMESTFRSVYLQAEQDLAFYYCCLFSERTGSKTTPEQLALMWSHYGDGLRGIRITYNPKILLASLNEQRDIRALFMSYMEKPPVIDLIEGFAHVTGIKGPRFTADLFRENPRVKSSVWEYEKEFRIVSMQPGAIGFDPAAIVSVDIGERMTGPQKRVIQLLMKQLNPDAAVNIARVRPGTFHVDYEPIQ
;
A
#
# COMPACT_ATOMS: atom_id res chain seq x y z
N MET A 1 19.82 -6.71 -12.68
CA MET A 1 19.17 -6.37 -11.40
C MET A 1 19.04 -4.86 -11.39
N ILE A 2 17.84 -4.33 -11.63
CA ILE A 2 17.62 -2.88 -11.65
C ILE A 2 17.75 -2.41 -10.20
N ASN A 3 18.77 -1.58 -9.92
CA ASN A 3 18.97 -1.01 -8.60
C ASN A 3 17.97 0.14 -8.46
N PHE A 4 16.89 -0.08 -7.73
CA PHE A 4 15.96 0.96 -7.40
C PHE A 4 16.64 1.86 -6.38
N ASP A 5 17.11 3.05 -6.76
CA ASP A 5 17.57 4.03 -5.77
C ASP A 5 16.35 4.46 -4.94
N ILE A 6 16.41 4.17 -3.65
CA ILE A 6 15.28 4.27 -2.73
C ILE A 6 15.43 5.58 -1.98
N TYR A 7 14.48 6.49 -2.15
CA TYR A 7 14.41 7.66 -1.29
C TYR A 7 14.21 7.19 0.16
N PRO A 8 15.02 7.68 1.12
CA PRO A 8 14.88 7.29 2.52
C PRO A 8 13.48 7.66 3.02
N LEU A 9 12.86 6.76 3.78
CA LEU A 9 11.57 7.00 4.42
C LEU A 9 11.71 8.15 5.44
N ASP A 10 11.10 9.30 5.14
CA ASP A 10 11.01 10.42 6.07
C ASP A 10 9.86 10.17 7.06
N ILE A 11 10.17 9.41 8.12
CA ILE A 11 9.22 9.08 9.18
C ILE A 11 8.73 10.33 9.90
N GLU A 12 9.61 11.32 10.09
CA GLU A 12 9.26 12.55 10.79
C GLU A 12 8.17 13.29 10.01
N SER A 13 8.40 13.58 8.72
CA SER A 13 7.40 14.25 7.88
C SER A 13 6.10 13.45 7.75
N LEU A 14 6.18 12.12 7.65
CA LEU A 14 4.98 11.28 7.54
C LEU A 14 4.13 11.27 8.83
N CYS A 15 4.79 11.44 9.97
CA CYS A 15 4.17 11.42 11.30
C CYS A 15 3.97 12.82 11.89
N GLU A 16 4.28 13.89 11.13
CA GLU A 16 3.80 15.23 11.44
C GLU A 16 2.27 15.15 11.58
N ASP A 17 1.72 15.84 12.59
CA ASP A 17 0.29 15.88 12.90
C ASP A 17 -0.36 14.70 13.67
N SER A 18 0.21 14.25 14.80
CA SER A 18 -0.49 13.35 15.77
C SER A 18 -1.13 12.09 15.17
N LEU A 19 -0.51 11.55 14.11
CA LEU A 19 -1.01 10.39 13.39
C LEU A 19 -1.10 9.17 14.31
N LEU A 20 -2.21 8.45 14.25
CA LEU A 20 -2.35 7.13 14.86
C LEU A 20 -2.76 6.12 13.78
N LEU A 21 -2.04 5.00 13.73
CA LEU A 21 -2.34 3.90 12.84
C LEU A 21 -3.14 2.86 13.60
N ARG A 22 -4.18 2.30 12.99
CA ARG A 22 -5.05 1.33 13.64
C ARG A 22 -5.22 0.11 12.77
N ARG A 23 -5.40 -1.04 13.42
CA ARG A 23 -5.69 -2.29 12.74
C ARG A 23 -6.85 -2.98 13.43
N PHE A 24 -7.87 -3.32 12.65
CA PHE A 24 -9.00 -4.10 13.09
C PHE A 24 -8.78 -5.55 12.67
N MET A 25 -9.09 -6.49 13.56
CA MET A 25 -8.96 -7.92 13.26
C MET A 25 -9.92 -8.74 14.11
N GLY A 26 -10.50 -9.79 13.53
CA GLY A 26 -11.27 -10.79 14.27
C GLY A 26 -10.41 -11.56 15.26
N PHE A 27 -11.03 -12.12 16.31
CA PHE A 27 -10.35 -12.97 17.27
C PHE A 27 -10.18 -14.40 16.72
N ASN A 28 -8.95 -14.75 16.36
CA ASN A 28 -8.56 -16.07 15.84
C ASN A 28 -7.07 -16.36 16.14
N GLU A 29 -6.61 -17.57 15.79
CA GLU A 29 -5.22 -18.01 16.02
C GLU A 29 -4.18 -17.01 15.49
N ARG A 30 -4.38 -16.49 14.27
CA ARG A 30 -3.44 -15.53 13.66
C ARG A 30 -3.38 -14.20 14.41
N SER A 31 -4.52 -13.70 14.89
CA SER A 31 -4.56 -12.45 15.68
C SER A 31 -3.87 -12.60 17.04
N ILE A 32 -3.95 -13.80 17.63
CA ILE A 32 -3.30 -14.13 18.90
C ILE A 32 -1.78 -14.27 18.70
N GLU A 33 -1.38 -14.96 17.63
CA GLU A 33 0.03 -15.12 17.26
C GLU A 33 0.69 -13.75 17.00
N ALA A 34 0.02 -12.89 16.22
CA ALA A 34 0.46 -11.54 15.92
C ALA A 34 0.56 -10.60 17.13
N LEU A 35 -0.03 -10.96 18.27
CA LEU A 35 0.15 -10.24 19.54
C LEU A 35 1.17 -10.93 20.46
N SER A 36 1.31 -12.26 20.39
CA SER A 36 2.20 -13.02 21.27
C SER A 36 3.68 -12.82 20.93
N GLY A 37 3.98 -12.71 19.63
CA GLY A 37 5.25 -12.20 19.11
C GLY A 37 4.91 -11.11 18.09
N PRO A 38 4.98 -9.82 18.45
CA PRO A 38 4.30 -8.77 17.70
C PRO A 38 4.85 -8.66 16.28
N TYR A 39 3.98 -8.87 15.29
CA TYR A 39 4.33 -8.74 13.88
C TYR A 39 3.20 -8.14 13.05
N LEU A 40 3.57 -7.52 11.92
CA LEU A 40 2.65 -7.18 10.84
C LEU A 40 2.81 -8.20 9.70
N TRP A 41 1.68 -8.57 9.09
CA TRP A 41 1.66 -9.53 7.99
C TRP A 41 1.61 -8.78 6.67
N PHE A 42 2.60 -9.04 5.80
CA PHE A 42 2.73 -8.41 4.49
C PHE A 42 2.27 -9.40 3.41
N SER A 43 1.17 -9.07 2.75
CA SER A 43 0.54 -9.90 1.72
C SER A 43 0.81 -9.35 0.31
N PRO A 44 0.85 -10.21 -0.72
CA PRO A 44 0.86 -9.71 -2.09
C PRO A 44 -0.49 -9.04 -2.41
N ILE A 45 -0.49 -8.05 -3.28
CA ILE A 45 -1.68 -7.23 -3.59
C ILE A 45 -2.87 -8.07 -4.07
N LYS A 46 -2.60 -9.14 -4.84
CA LYS A 46 -3.60 -10.11 -5.31
C LYS A 46 -4.38 -10.86 -4.22
N ALA A 47 -3.96 -10.76 -2.96
CA ALA A 47 -4.64 -11.38 -1.83
C ALA A 47 -5.63 -10.43 -1.13
N PHE A 48 -5.81 -9.21 -1.64
CA PHE A 48 -6.67 -8.20 -1.01
C PHE A 48 -8.14 -8.46 -1.34
N ASN A 49 -9.02 -7.87 -0.53
CA ASN A 49 -10.47 -8.07 -0.65
C ASN A 49 -11.11 -7.27 -1.79
N ASP A 50 -10.46 -6.19 -2.25
CA ASP A 50 -10.96 -5.35 -3.33
C ASP A 50 -10.67 -6.02 -4.68
N PRO A 51 -11.68 -6.40 -5.48
CA PRO A 51 -11.46 -6.99 -6.80
C PRO A 51 -10.86 -6.01 -7.82
N PHE A 52 -10.84 -4.71 -7.52
CA PHE A 52 -10.27 -3.66 -8.38
C PHE A 52 -8.93 -3.14 -7.84
N GLU A 53 -8.29 -3.89 -6.94
CA GLU A 53 -7.03 -3.50 -6.32
C GLU A 53 -5.92 -3.32 -7.37
N ALA A 54 -5.31 -2.12 -7.42
CA ALA A 54 -4.32 -1.72 -8.43
C ALA A 54 -4.80 -1.85 -9.90
N GLU A 55 -6.11 -1.76 -10.13
CA GLU A 55 -6.67 -1.69 -11.49
C GLU A 55 -6.25 -0.39 -12.17
N CYS A 56 -5.86 -0.45 -13.45
CA CYS A 56 -5.49 0.72 -14.25
C CYS A 56 -5.86 0.53 -15.72
N GLU A 57 -6.20 1.62 -16.40
CA GLU A 57 -6.43 1.63 -17.84
C GLU A 57 -5.13 1.95 -18.58
N TYR A 58 -4.75 1.11 -19.54
CA TYR A 58 -3.57 1.33 -20.38
C TYR A 58 -3.95 1.92 -21.72
N VAL A 59 -3.48 3.14 -22.00
CA VAL A 59 -3.75 3.84 -23.27
C VAL A 59 -2.48 3.98 -24.11
N PHE A 60 -2.66 3.86 -25.43
CA PHE A 60 -1.63 4.16 -26.42
C PHE A 60 -2.18 5.23 -27.35
N THR A 61 -1.70 6.46 -27.21
CA THR A 61 -2.10 7.56 -28.10
C THR A 61 -1.06 7.69 -29.22
N PRO A 62 -1.38 7.29 -30.46
CA PRO A 62 -0.39 7.15 -31.52
C PRO A 62 0.14 8.51 -32.01
N ASP A 63 1.20 8.97 -31.37
CA ASP A 63 1.99 10.14 -31.79
C ASP A 63 3.38 9.65 -32.24
N PRO A 64 3.68 9.70 -33.56
CA PRO A 64 4.95 9.21 -34.09
C PRO A 64 6.18 9.77 -33.40
N GLU A 65 6.21 11.06 -33.09
CA GLU A 65 7.41 11.68 -32.51
C GLU A 65 7.59 11.26 -31.06
N ARG A 66 6.52 11.18 -30.25
CA ARG A 66 6.58 10.65 -28.88
C ARG A 66 7.02 9.18 -28.86
N VAL A 67 6.52 8.37 -29.79
CA VAL A 67 6.89 6.94 -29.88
C VAL A 67 8.35 6.77 -30.28
N ILE A 68 8.81 7.49 -31.30
CA ILE A 68 10.20 7.45 -31.76
C ILE A 68 11.12 7.90 -30.62
N GLU A 69 10.82 9.03 -29.96
CA GLU A 69 11.61 9.53 -28.84
C GLU A 69 11.70 8.49 -27.71
N ALA A 70 10.57 7.90 -27.31
CA ALA A 70 10.53 6.88 -26.26
C ALA A 70 11.36 5.63 -26.63
N TYR A 71 11.27 5.17 -27.88
CA TYR A 71 11.93 3.94 -28.32
C TYR A 71 13.42 4.10 -28.60
N VAL A 72 13.85 5.26 -29.09
CA VAL A 72 15.26 5.59 -29.37
C VAL A 72 16.14 5.33 -28.14
N TYR A 73 15.66 5.66 -26.95
CA TYR A 73 16.44 5.44 -25.72
C TYR A 73 16.67 3.95 -25.44
N SER A 74 15.64 3.12 -25.60
CA SER A 74 15.78 1.66 -25.52
C SER A 74 16.83 1.15 -26.52
N TYR A 75 16.75 1.62 -27.78
CA TYR A 75 17.66 1.22 -28.85
C TYR A 75 19.11 1.71 -28.65
N SER A 76 19.28 2.88 -28.05
CA SER A 76 20.59 3.50 -27.76
C SER A 76 21.43 2.71 -26.74
N SER A 77 20.83 1.74 -26.03
CA SER A 77 21.57 0.86 -25.12
C SER A 77 22.65 0.01 -25.82
N GLY A 78 22.67 -0.02 -27.17
CA GLY A 78 23.71 -0.67 -27.97
C GLY A 78 24.44 0.23 -28.99
N TYR A 79 24.09 1.51 -29.14
CA TYR A 79 24.57 2.38 -30.22
C TYR A 79 24.66 3.86 -29.80
N PRO A 80 25.46 4.70 -30.49
CA PRO A 80 25.37 6.15 -30.37
C PRO A 80 23.93 6.63 -30.60
N ILE A 81 23.49 7.64 -29.83
CA ILE A 81 22.10 8.12 -29.85
C ILE A 81 21.67 8.57 -31.25
N ASP A 82 22.55 9.23 -32.01
CA ASP A 82 22.25 9.69 -33.37
C ASP A 82 21.97 8.52 -34.32
N THR A 83 22.76 7.45 -34.21
CA THR A 83 22.55 6.21 -34.98
C THR A 83 21.23 5.53 -34.60
N ALA A 84 20.89 5.50 -33.31
CA ALA A 84 19.61 4.98 -32.86
C ALA A 84 18.43 5.78 -33.42
N VAL A 85 18.53 7.12 -33.47
CA VAL A 85 17.51 7.99 -34.08
C VAL A 85 17.32 7.66 -35.56
N GLU A 86 18.42 7.54 -36.31
CA GLU A 86 18.37 7.21 -37.74
C GLU A 86 17.69 5.85 -37.98
N CYS A 87 18.14 4.79 -37.30
CA CYS A 87 17.57 3.45 -37.45
C CYS A 87 16.07 3.40 -37.11
N VAL A 88 15.66 4.00 -35.98
CA VAL A 88 14.25 4.01 -35.57
C VAL A 88 13.39 4.79 -36.57
N ARG A 89 13.91 5.89 -37.14
CA ARG A 89 13.20 6.64 -38.19
C ARG A 89 13.09 5.86 -39.49
N GLU A 90 14.12 5.11 -39.88
CA GLU A 90 14.07 4.22 -41.04
C GLU A 90 13.00 3.14 -40.87
N ASP A 91 12.96 2.47 -39.72
CA ASP A 91 11.94 1.47 -39.39
C ASP A 91 10.52 2.06 -39.46
N TYR A 92 10.32 3.27 -38.90
CA TYR A 92 9.05 3.98 -38.97
C TYR A 92 8.65 4.30 -40.41
N LEU A 93 9.58 4.78 -41.24
CA LEU A 93 9.30 5.15 -42.63
C LEU A 93 9.06 3.94 -43.53
N ALA A 94 9.66 2.78 -43.23
CA ALA A 94 9.50 1.55 -43.99
C ALA A 94 8.06 1.02 -43.94
N ASP A 95 7.46 0.97 -42.75
CA ASP A 95 6.04 0.63 -42.57
C ASP A 95 5.48 1.25 -41.28
N LYS A 96 4.91 2.45 -41.42
CA LYS A 96 4.34 3.23 -40.32
C LYS A 96 3.29 2.47 -39.52
N ALA A 97 2.42 1.73 -40.20
CA ALA A 97 1.30 1.06 -39.55
C ALA A 97 1.77 -0.16 -38.75
N LYS A 98 2.72 -0.92 -39.31
CA LYS A 98 3.36 -2.03 -38.62
C LYS A 98 4.17 -1.52 -37.42
N PHE A 99 5.00 -0.49 -37.61
CA PHE A 99 5.81 0.11 -36.56
C PHE A 99 4.96 0.51 -35.34
N MET A 100 3.86 1.24 -35.54
CA MET A 100 3.01 1.68 -34.42
C MET A 100 2.38 0.50 -33.66
N ARG A 101 1.95 -0.56 -34.36
CA ARG A 101 1.40 -1.77 -33.70
C ARG A 101 2.47 -2.52 -32.90
N GLU A 102 3.68 -2.63 -33.43
CA GLU A 102 4.80 -3.28 -32.75
C GLU A 102 5.23 -2.48 -31.52
N MET A 103 5.25 -1.15 -31.61
CA MET A 103 5.55 -0.28 -30.48
C MET A 103 4.49 -0.34 -29.38
N GLU A 104 3.19 -0.33 -29.73
CA GLU A 104 2.13 -0.53 -28.72
C GLU A 104 2.31 -1.86 -27.98
N SER A 105 2.53 -2.94 -28.73
CA SER A 105 2.76 -4.28 -28.16
C SER A 105 3.99 -4.32 -27.26
N THR A 106 5.10 -3.73 -27.73
CA THR A 106 6.38 -3.68 -27.00
C THR A 106 6.22 -2.89 -25.71
N PHE A 107 5.68 -1.67 -25.77
CA PHE A 107 5.50 -0.83 -24.60
C PHE A 107 4.61 -1.54 -23.59
N ARG A 108 3.44 -2.06 -24.02
CA ARG A 108 2.53 -2.84 -23.15
C ARG A 108 3.23 -4.03 -22.48
N SER A 109 4.03 -4.79 -23.23
CA SER A 109 4.72 -5.97 -22.70
C SER A 109 5.70 -5.63 -21.57
N VAL A 110 6.37 -4.48 -21.64
CA VAL A 110 7.29 -4.03 -20.58
C VAL A 110 6.55 -3.79 -19.27
N TYR A 111 5.36 -3.19 -19.31
CA TYR A 111 4.55 -3.00 -18.09
C TYR A 111 4.08 -4.33 -17.51
N LEU A 112 3.52 -5.21 -18.35
CA LEU A 112 3.01 -6.50 -17.91
C LEU A 112 4.13 -7.38 -17.33
N GLN A 113 5.34 -7.32 -17.91
CA GLN A 113 6.48 -8.04 -17.38
C GLN A 113 6.94 -7.46 -16.05
N ALA A 114 7.03 -6.12 -15.93
CA ALA A 114 7.43 -5.48 -14.69
C ALA A 114 6.43 -5.74 -13.54
N GLU A 115 5.14 -5.87 -13.84
CA GLU A 115 4.13 -6.31 -12.87
C GLU A 115 4.38 -7.74 -12.35
N GLN A 116 4.87 -8.63 -13.20
CA GLN A 116 5.21 -10.00 -12.82
C GLN A 116 6.53 -10.09 -12.05
N ASP A 117 7.49 -9.23 -12.38
CA ASP A 117 8.84 -9.26 -11.82
C ASP A 117 8.95 -8.61 -10.44
N LEU A 118 8.00 -7.73 -10.08
CA LEU A 118 8.04 -6.98 -8.83
C LEU A 118 7.33 -7.71 -7.68
N ALA A 119 8.12 -8.15 -6.71
CA ALA A 119 7.62 -8.76 -5.47
C ALA A 119 7.48 -7.72 -4.35
N PHE A 120 6.44 -6.89 -4.42
CA PHE A 120 6.04 -6.04 -3.28
C PHE A 120 4.94 -6.70 -2.46
N TYR A 121 5.04 -6.50 -1.15
CA TYR A 121 4.10 -6.99 -0.16
C TYR A 121 3.64 -5.84 0.72
N TYR A 122 2.38 -5.89 1.11
CA TYR A 122 1.67 -4.75 1.65
C TYR A 122 1.03 -5.13 2.98
N CYS A 123 1.12 -4.23 3.95
CA CYS A 123 0.32 -4.25 5.17
C CYS A 123 -0.56 -3.00 5.22
N CYS A 124 -1.86 -3.20 5.35
CA CYS A 124 -2.84 -2.12 5.37
C CYS A 124 -3.23 -1.79 6.80
N LEU A 125 -3.26 -0.49 7.10
CA LEU A 125 -3.67 0.08 8.37
C LEU A 125 -4.71 1.17 8.10
N PHE A 126 -5.58 1.39 9.07
CA PHE A 126 -6.50 2.52 9.08
C PHE A 126 -5.80 3.72 9.69
N SER A 127 -5.91 4.90 9.08
CA SER A 127 -5.25 6.09 9.58
C SER A 127 -6.15 7.31 9.57
N GLU A 128 -6.21 8.03 10.69
CA GLU A 128 -6.88 9.34 10.75
C GLU A 128 -5.85 10.44 10.59
N ARG A 129 -5.88 11.14 9.45
CA ARG A 129 -5.12 12.39 9.30
C ARG A 129 -5.78 13.50 10.09
N THR A 130 -4.98 14.46 10.58
CA THR A 130 -5.48 15.72 11.11
C THR A 130 -6.48 16.36 10.15
N GLY A 131 -7.64 16.76 10.68
CA GLY A 131 -8.73 17.36 9.91
C GLY A 131 -9.69 16.37 9.24
N SER A 132 -9.35 15.10 9.10
CA SER A 132 -10.26 14.06 8.58
C SER A 132 -10.86 13.25 9.73
N LYS A 133 -11.90 13.78 10.38
CA LYS A 133 -12.63 13.05 11.43
C LYS A 133 -13.37 11.86 10.80
N THR A 134 -13.19 10.67 11.37
CA THR A 134 -13.95 9.48 10.95
C THR A 134 -15.34 9.56 11.54
N THR A 135 -16.35 9.35 10.72
CA THR A 135 -17.72 9.33 11.23
C THR A 135 -17.97 8.03 12.01
N PRO A 136 -18.93 8.04 12.95
CA PRO A 136 -19.36 6.83 13.65
C PRO A 136 -19.72 5.68 12.71
N GLU A 137 -20.37 5.97 11.60
CA GLU A 137 -20.78 5.00 10.59
C GLU A 137 -19.57 4.36 9.89
N GLN A 138 -18.57 5.17 9.51
CA GLN A 138 -17.32 4.66 8.92
C GLN A 138 -16.58 3.75 9.91
N LEU A 139 -16.53 4.13 11.19
CA LEU A 139 -15.93 3.30 12.23
C LEU A 139 -16.71 1.99 12.46
N ALA A 140 -18.04 2.03 12.37
CA ALA A 140 -18.88 0.85 12.43
C ALA A 140 -18.64 -0.10 11.24
N LEU A 141 -18.39 0.43 10.03
CA LEU A 141 -17.99 -0.37 8.88
C LEU A 141 -16.64 -1.07 9.12
N MET A 142 -15.65 -0.36 9.67
CA MET A 142 -14.34 -0.97 10.02
C MET A 142 -14.48 -2.13 11.00
N TRP A 143 -15.29 -1.95 12.05
CA TRP A 143 -15.62 -3.04 12.99
C TRP A 143 -16.37 -4.18 12.31
N SER A 144 -17.28 -3.89 11.38
CA SER A 144 -18.09 -4.89 10.69
C SER A 144 -17.25 -5.75 9.74
N HIS A 145 -16.39 -5.14 8.92
CA HIS A 145 -15.58 -5.83 7.93
C HIS A 145 -14.36 -6.53 8.55
N TYR A 146 -13.64 -5.82 9.41
CA TYR A 146 -12.32 -6.27 9.86
C TYR A 146 -12.31 -6.68 11.34
N GLY A 147 -13.13 -6.04 12.18
CA GLY A 147 -13.24 -6.35 13.61
C GLY A 147 -14.24 -7.46 13.95
N ASP A 148 -14.67 -8.24 12.96
CA ASP A 148 -15.69 -9.29 13.06
C ASP A 148 -16.94 -8.84 13.84
N GLY A 149 -17.49 -7.67 13.50
CA GLY A 149 -18.70 -7.12 14.11
C GLY A 149 -18.64 -7.02 15.64
N LEU A 150 -17.53 -6.52 16.18
CA LEU A 150 -17.21 -6.39 17.62
C LEU A 150 -16.93 -7.74 18.34
N ARG A 151 -16.61 -8.81 17.59
CA ARG A 151 -16.05 -10.06 18.15
C ARG A 151 -14.52 -10.13 18.00
N GLY A 152 -13.91 -9.07 17.48
CA GLY A 152 -12.47 -8.92 17.35
C GLY A 152 -11.90 -7.81 18.22
N ILE A 153 -10.74 -7.34 17.80
CA ILE A 153 -9.98 -6.29 18.47
C ILE A 153 -9.63 -5.17 17.47
N ARG A 154 -9.35 -3.98 18.03
CA ARG A 154 -8.69 -2.88 17.34
C ARG A 154 -7.39 -2.57 18.06
N ILE A 155 -6.27 -2.60 17.36
CA ILE A 155 -4.95 -2.22 17.89
C ILE A 155 -4.62 -0.83 17.37
N THR A 156 -4.15 0.06 18.25
CA THR A 156 -3.68 1.40 17.90
C THR A 156 -2.17 1.47 18.09
N TYR A 157 -1.46 1.97 17.08
CA TYR A 157 -0.01 2.07 17.04
C TYR A 157 0.47 3.52 17.04
N ASN A 158 1.60 3.75 17.69
CA ASN A 158 2.45 4.91 17.49
C ASN A 158 3.22 4.72 16.17
N PRO A 159 2.98 5.55 15.14
CA PRO A 159 3.59 5.35 13.84
C PRO A 159 5.09 5.56 13.85
N LYS A 160 5.63 6.47 14.68
CA LYS A 160 7.09 6.71 14.73
C LYS A 160 7.83 5.47 15.21
N ILE A 161 7.38 4.88 16.32
CA ILE A 161 7.98 3.66 16.88
C ILE A 161 7.76 2.47 15.94
N LEU A 162 6.54 2.33 15.40
CA LEU A 162 6.21 1.24 14.48
C LEU A 162 7.07 1.26 13.22
N LEU A 163 7.13 2.40 12.52
CA LEU A 163 7.85 2.51 11.26
C LEU A 163 9.37 2.44 11.48
N ALA A 164 9.89 3.05 12.56
CA ALA A 164 11.31 2.95 12.87
C ALA A 164 11.73 1.48 13.10
N SER A 165 11.00 0.75 13.95
CA SER A 165 11.32 -0.65 14.25
C SER A 165 11.18 -1.60 13.06
N LEU A 166 10.24 -1.34 12.15
CA LEU A 166 10.13 -2.08 10.89
C LEU A 166 11.29 -1.75 9.92
N ASN A 167 11.72 -0.49 9.87
CA ASN A 167 12.73 -0.01 8.92
C ASN A 167 14.17 -0.35 9.28
N GLU A 168 14.46 -0.69 10.54
CA GLU A 168 15.82 -1.02 11.00
C GLU A 168 16.51 -2.13 10.19
N GLN A 169 15.77 -3.00 9.50
CA GLN A 169 16.33 -4.16 8.78
C GLN A 169 15.61 -4.53 7.48
N ARG A 170 14.58 -3.78 7.10
CA ARG A 170 13.68 -4.07 6.00
C ARG A 170 13.45 -2.75 5.34
N ASP A 171 13.96 -2.58 4.13
CA ASP A 171 13.67 -1.41 3.32
C ASP A 171 12.14 -1.31 3.14
N ILE A 172 11.50 -0.53 3.99
CA ILE A 172 10.05 -0.35 4.00
C ILE A 172 9.71 1.04 3.49
N ARG A 173 8.51 1.12 2.91
CA ARG A 173 7.90 2.38 2.51
C ARG A 173 6.56 2.51 3.20
N ALA A 174 6.09 3.74 3.33
CA ALA A 174 4.78 3.99 3.88
C ALA A 174 4.09 5.12 3.12
N LEU A 175 2.80 4.96 2.84
CA LEU A 175 2.03 5.89 2.01
C LEU A 175 0.55 5.88 2.35
N PHE A 176 -0.08 7.04 2.17
CA PHE A 176 -1.53 7.19 2.21
C PHE A 176 -2.13 6.87 0.84
N MET A 177 -3.29 6.21 0.87
CA MET A 177 -4.06 5.92 -0.34
C MET A 177 -4.70 7.19 -0.91
N SER A 178 -4.79 7.22 -2.23
CA SER A 178 -5.54 8.17 -3.04
C SER A 178 -6.80 7.49 -3.56
N TYR A 179 -7.95 8.14 -3.41
CA TYR A 179 -9.24 7.56 -3.76
C TYR A 179 -9.79 8.18 -5.04
N MET A 180 -10.25 7.35 -5.97
CA MET A 180 -10.73 7.77 -7.29
C MET A 180 -12.00 7.03 -7.73
N GLU A 181 -12.86 7.72 -8.47
CA GLU A 181 -14.10 7.15 -9.04
C GLU A 181 -13.83 6.21 -10.23
N LYS A 182 -12.67 6.36 -10.88
CA LYS A 182 -12.27 5.58 -12.05
C LYS A 182 -10.82 5.12 -11.89
N PRO A 183 -10.44 3.97 -12.47
CA PRO A 183 -9.05 3.55 -12.52
C PRO A 183 -8.15 4.65 -13.11
N PRO A 184 -6.90 4.79 -12.61
CA PRO A 184 -5.92 5.66 -13.22
C PRO A 184 -5.62 5.23 -14.66
N VAL A 185 -5.35 6.22 -15.51
CA VAL A 185 -4.95 5.99 -16.90
C VAL A 185 -3.43 6.06 -17.00
N ILE A 186 -2.82 5.00 -17.52
CA ILE A 186 -1.39 4.90 -17.79
C ILE A 186 -1.18 5.07 -19.30
N ASP A 187 -0.55 6.16 -19.70
CA ASP A 187 -0.05 6.33 -21.08
C ASP A 187 1.21 5.48 -21.26
N LEU A 188 1.10 4.46 -22.12
CA LEU A 188 2.15 3.48 -22.37
C LEU A 188 3.43 4.13 -22.89
N ILE A 189 3.33 5.19 -23.71
CA ILE A 189 4.47 5.87 -24.31
C ILE A 189 5.21 6.67 -23.25
N GLU A 190 4.48 7.46 -22.46
CA GLU A 190 5.07 8.28 -21.39
C GLU A 190 5.79 7.44 -20.35
N GLY A 191 5.14 6.40 -19.83
CA GLY A 191 5.81 5.60 -18.83
C GLY A 191 6.94 4.73 -19.42
N PHE A 192 6.89 4.33 -20.70
CA PHE A 192 8.04 3.68 -21.34
C PHE A 192 9.24 4.63 -21.47
N ALA A 193 9.00 5.88 -21.89
CA ALA A 193 10.02 6.92 -21.95
C ALA A 193 10.64 7.19 -20.57
N HIS A 194 9.83 7.18 -19.51
CA HIS A 194 10.33 7.33 -18.15
C HIS A 194 11.15 6.13 -17.64
N VAL A 195 10.87 4.91 -18.10
CA VAL A 195 11.68 3.72 -17.77
C VAL A 195 13.01 3.70 -18.52
N THR A 196 13.02 4.15 -19.76
CA THR A 196 14.16 3.96 -20.69
C THR A 196 15.00 5.21 -20.93
N GLY A 197 14.52 6.41 -20.61
CA GLY A 197 15.19 7.69 -20.93
C GLY A 197 16.46 8.04 -20.13
N ILE A 198 17.06 9.20 -20.44
CA ILE A 198 18.35 9.73 -19.90
C ILE A 198 18.42 9.74 -18.36
N LYS A 199 17.27 9.79 -17.66
CA LYS A 199 17.21 9.79 -16.19
C LYS A 199 17.36 8.39 -15.55
N GLY A 200 17.58 7.32 -16.33
CA GLY A 200 17.77 5.95 -15.85
C GLY A 200 16.48 5.30 -15.33
N PRO A 201 16.54 4.08 -14.76
CA PRO A 201 15.37 3.29 -14.36
C PRO A 201 14.72 3.79 -13.06
N ARG A 202 14.40 5.08 -13.00
CA ARG A 202 13.69 5.71 -11.87
C ARG A 202 12.21 5.31 -11.85
N PHE A 203 11.62 5.08 -13.02
CA PHE A 203 10.18 4.97 -13.16
C PHE A 203 9.58 3.58 -12.87
N THR A 204 10.33 2.48 -13.00
CA THR A 204 9.85 1.16 -12.57
C THR A 204 9.69 1.06 -11.05
N ALA A 205 10.34 1.91 -10.26
CA ALA A 205 10.00 2.03 -8.83
C ALA A 205 8.75 2.89 -8.63
N ASP A 206 8.63 4.02 -9.35
CA ASP A 206 7.62 5.03 -9.08
C ASP A 206 6.24 4.69 -9.68
N LEU A 207 6.17 4.11 -10.88
CA LEU A 207 4.90 3.64 -11.45
C LEU A 207 4.28 2.52 -10.60
N PHE A 208 5.12 1.61 -10.09
CA PHE A 208 4.71 0.55 -9.18
C PHE A 208 4.56 1.02 -7.72
N ARG A 209 4.92 2.28 -7.41
CA ARG A 209 4.48 2.97 -6.18
C ARG A 209 3.10 3.61 -6.36
N GLU A 210 2.83 4.22 -7.51
CA GLU A 210 1.62 5.01 -7.73
C GLU A 210 0.39 4.16 -8.05
N ASN A 211 0.53 3.02 -8.75
CA ASN A 211 -0.62 2.13 -8.99
C ASN A 211 -1.22 1.54 -7.68
N PRO A 212 -0.45 0.88 -6.79
CA PRO A 212 -0.98 0.41 -5.51
C PRO A 212 -1.25 1.53 -4.51
N ARG A 213 -1.19 2.81 -4.90
CA ARG A 213 -1.61 3.96 -4.11
C ARG A 213 -3.03 4.40 -4.44
N VAL A 214 -3.59 3.98 -5.57
CA VAL A 214 -4.95 4.34 -5.96
C VAL A 214 -5.92 3.23 -5.57
N LYS A 215 -7.07 3.62 -5.03
CA LYS A 215 -8.18 2.72 -4.70
C LYS A 215 -9.50 3.34 -5.12
N SER A 216 -10.52 2.52 -5.37
CA SER A 216 -11.85 3.03 -5.66
C SER A 216 -12.39 3.88 -4.49
N SER A 217 -13.03 5.00 -4.80
CA SER A 217 -13.63 5.92 -3.82
C SER A 217 -14.69 5.27 -2.92
N VAL A 218 -15.27 4.15 -3.34
CA VAL A 218 -16.19 3.37 -2.50
C VAL A 218 -15.52 2.89 -1.20
N TRP A 219 -14.19 2.78 -1.19
CA TRP A 219 -13.38 2.38 -0.03
C TRP A 219 -12.76 3.57 0.73
N GLU A 220 -13.11 4.82 0.39
CA GLU A 220 -12.52 6.02 1.00
C GLU A 220 -12.67 6.04 2.53
N TYR A 221 -13.75 5.44 3.05
CA TYR A 221 -13.99 5.32 4.48
C TYR A 221 -12.90 4.53 5.24
N GLU A 222 -12.13 3.68 4.56
CA GLU A 222 -11.04 2.90 5.17
C GLU A 222 -9.83 3.76 5.52
N LYS A 223 -9.69 4.96 4.93
CA LYS A 223 -8.57 5.89 5.14
C LYS A 223 -7.23 5.17 5.23
N GLU A 224 -7.01 4.33 4.22
CA GLU A 224 -6.01 3.30 4.24
C GLU A 224 -4.60 3.91 4.16
N PHE A 225 -3.74 3.37 4.99
CA PHE A 225 -2.32 3.63 5.06
C PHE A 225 -1.60 2.32 4.79
N ARG A 226 -0.77 2.30 3.74
CA ARG A 226 -0.01 1.12 3.34
C ARG A 226 1.41 1.22 3.81
N ILE A 227 1.89 0.17 4.45
CA ILE A 227 3.32 -0.11 4.60
C ILE A 227 3.68 -1.13 3.53
N VAL A 228 4.71 -0.83 2.74
CA VAL A 228 5.19 -1.66 1.64
C VAL A 228 6.55 -2.24 2.02
N SER A 229 6.73 -3.52 1.73
CA SER A 229 7.96 -4.27 1.99
C SER A 229 8.32 -5.10 0.75
N MET A 230 9.61 -5.28 0.51
CA MET A 230 10.10 -6.29 -0.46
C MET A 230 10.12 -7.71 0.12
N GLN A 231 9.82 -7.88 1.40
CA GLN A 231 9.77 -9.17 2.09
C GLN A 231 8.33 -9.54 2.44
N PRO A 232 7.88 -10.78 2.10
CA PRO A 232 6.55 -11.26 2.44
C PRO A 232 6.44 -11.70 3.90
N GLY A 233 5.19 -11.83 4.35
CA GLY A 233 4.86 -12.56 5.57
C GLY A 233 5.03 -11.74 6.84
N ALA A 234 5.35 -12.43 7.94
CA ALA A 234 5.45 -11.82 9.26
C ALA A 234 6.74 -11.02 9.41
N ILE A 235 6.61 -9.71 9.67
CA ILE A 235 7.72 -8.83 10.02
C ILE A 235 7.48 -8.30 11.43
N GLY A 236 8.40 -8.60 12.33
CA GLY A 236 8.35 -8.17 13.71
C GLY A 236 8.53 -6.65 13.85
N PHE A 237 7.95 -6.08 14.89
CA PHE A 237 8.10 -4.67 15.25
C PHE A 237 8.25 -4.51 16.77
N ASP A 238 8.69 -3.34 17.24
CA ASP A 238 8.84 -3.07 18.67
C ASP A 238 7.47 -3.01 19.37
N PRO A 239 7.17 -3.88 20.36
CA PRO A 239 5.91 -3.84 21.10
C PRO A 239 5.57 -2.48 21.74
N ALA A 240 6.56 -1.63 22.02
CA ALA A 240 6.34 -0.26 22.49
C ALA A 240 5.55 0.60 21.49
N ALA A 241 5.47 0.18 20.22
CA ALA A 241 4.62 0.80 19.22
C ALA A 241 3.12 0.66 19.54
N ILE A 242 2.69 -0.36 20.31
CA ILE A 242 1.27 -0.53 20.63
C ILE A 242 0.89 0.44 21.73
N VAL A 243 0.01 1.40 21.42
CA VAL A 243 -0.49 2.41 22.35
C VAL A 243 -1.73 1.92 23.08
N SER A 244 -2.62 1.22 22.37
CA SER A 244 -3.82 0.65 22.97
C SER A 244 -4.38 -0.54 22.21
N VAL A 245 -5.16 -1.36 22.91
CA VAL A 245 -6.02 -2.39 22.33
C VAL A 245 -7.44 -2.21 22.84
N ASP A 246 -8.37 -2.09 21.90
CA ASP A 246 -9.80 -2.06 22.18
C ASP A 246 -10.41 -3.42 21.86
N ILE A 247 -11.04 -4.03 22.86
CA ILE A 247 -11.61 -5.37 22.78
C ILE A 247 -13.11 -5.27 22.52
N GLY A 248 -13.60 -5.90 21.45
CA GLY A 248 -15.01 -5.86 21.09
C GLY A 248 -15.92 -6.43 22.17
N GLU A 249 -17.05 -5.75 22.45
CA GLU A 249 -17.97 -6.15 23.52
C GLU A 249 -18.57 -7.55 23.34
N ARG A 250 -18.65 -8.04 22.09
CA ARG A 250 -19.24 -9.35 21.77
C ARG A 250 -18.25 -10.51 21.91
N MET A 251 -16.99 -10.23 22.22
CA MET A 251 -16.04 -11.26 22.63
C MET A 251 -16.47 -11.90 23.96
N THR A 252 -16.27 -13.21 24.10
CA THR A 252 -16.58 -13.92 25.35
C THR A 252 -15.63 -13.53 26.48
N GLY A 253 -16.02 -13.75 27.73
CA GLY A 253 -15.17 -13.48 28.91
C GLY A 253 -13.76 -14.11 28.81
N PRO A 254 -13.64 -15.40 28.48
CA PRO A 254 -12.33 -16.04 28.27
C PRO A 254 -11.50 -15.39 27.16
N GLN A 255 -12.10 -15.03 26.02
CA GLN A 255 -11.38 -14.38 24.92
C GLN A 255 -10.86 -13.00 25.31
N LYS A 256 -11.70 -12.19 25.98
CA LYS A 256 -11.30 -10.88 26.53
C LYS A 256 -10.11 -11.05 27.49
N ARG A 257 -10.16 -12.07 28.36
CA ARG A 257 -9.10 -12.35 29.33
C ARG A 257 -7.77 -12.73 28.66
N VAL A 258 -7.81 -13.49 27.56
CA VAL A 258 -6.60 -13.81 26.78
C VAL A 258 -5.93 -12.53 26.28
N ILE A 259 -6.67 -11.62 25.64
CA ILE A 259 -6.11 -10.37 25.13
C ILE A 259 -5.52 -9.50 26.25
N GLN A 260 -6.23 -9.38 27.38
CA GLN A 260 -5.71 -8.64 28.55
C GLN A 260 -4.37 -9.20 29.07
N LEU A 261 -4.26 -10.53 29.16
CA LEU A 261 -3.02 -11.18 29.63
C LEU A 261 -1.88 -11.01 28.63
N LEU A 262 -2.17 -11.15 27.34
CA LEU A 262 -1.20 -10.91 26.27
C LEU A 262 -0.68 -9.48 26.31
N MET A 263 -1.57 -8.48 26.40
CA MET A 263 -1.16 -7.08 26.47
C MET A 263 -0.34 -6.77 27.72
N LYS A 264 -0.76 -7.31 28.88
CA LYS A 264 0.01 -7.15 30.12
C LYS A 264 1.42 -7.74 30.04
N GLN A 265 1.61 -8.81 29.28
CA GLN A 265 2.93 -9.41 29.05
C GLN A 265 3.74 -8.64 28.00
N LEU A 266 3.08 -8.21 26.93
CA LEU A 266 3.69 -7.64 25.74
C LEU A 266 4.11 -6.18 25.93
N ASN A 267 3.19 -5.35 26.42
CA ASN A 267 3.42 -3.93 26.70
C ASN A 267 2.47 -3.50 27.83
N PRO A 268 2.91 -3.55 29.10
CA PRO A 268 2.10 -3.18 30.26
C PRO A 268 1.60 -1.73 30.25
N ASP A 269 2.26 -0.84 29.51
CA ASP A 269 1.92 0.58 29.43
C ASP A 269 0.82 0.86 28.38
N ALA A 270 0.52 -0.12 27.50
CA ALA A 270 -0.54 0.02 26.52
C ALA A 270 -1.92 -0.01 27.19
N ALA A 271 -2.79 0.94 26.82
CA ALA A 271 -4.15 0.98 27.35
C ALA A 271 -4.98 -0.20 26.81
N VAL A 272 -5.81 -0.80 27.66
CA VAL A 272 -6.76 -1.84 27.26
C VAL A 272 -8.19 -1.38 27.55
N ASN A 273 -9.02 -1.33 26.50
CA ASN A 273 -10.39 -0.84 26.58
C ASN A 273 -11.40 -1.90 26.12
N ILE A 274 -12.67 -1.72 26.46
CA ILE A 274 -13.79 -2.40 25.81
C ILE A 274 -14.45 -1.45 24.81
N ALA A 275 -14.63 -1.92 23.57
CA ALA A 275 -15.40 -1.26 22.53
C ALA A 275 -16.88 -1.68 22.61
N ARG A 276 -17.79 -0.74 22.96
CA ARG A 276 -19.24 -0.99 23.15
C ARG A 276 -20.08 -0.16 22.22
N VAL A 277 -21.16 -0.72 21.67
CA VAL A 277 -22.17 0.08 20.97
C VAL A 277 -22.87 0.98 21.99
N ARG A 278 -22.87 2.29 21.72
CA ARG A 278 -23.63 3.24 22.51
C ARG A 278 -25.13 3.11 22.18
N PRO A 279 -25.99 2.75 23.15
CA PRO A 279 -27.41 2.56 22.91
C PRO A 279 -28.08 3.80 22.29
N GLY A 280 -28.97 3.58 21.32
CA GLY A 280 -29.69 4.66 20.63
C GLY A 280 -28.86 5.45 19.60
N THR A 281 -27.65 5.00 19.27
CA THR A 281 -26.77 5.66 18.30
C THR A 281 -26.05 4.64 17.41
N PHE A 282 -25.37 5.11 16.36
CA PHE A 282 -24.44 4.32 15.54
C PHE A 282 -22.98 4.43 15.99
N HIS A 283 -22.75 4.73 17.28
CA HIS A 283 -21.42 5.01 17.82
C HIS A 283 -20.88 3.82 18.61
N VAL A 284 -19.55 3.69 18.59
CA VAL A 284 -18.81 2.76 19.45
C VAL A 284 -18.01 3.58 20.46
N ASP A 285 -18.28 3.34 21.74
CA ASP A 285 -17.55 3.93 22.87
C ASP A 285 -16.41 3.01 23.31
N TYR A 286 -15.35 3.59 23.85
CA TYR A 286 -14.13 2.91 24.28
C TYR A 286 -13.91 3.17 25.77
N GLU A 287 -14.18 2.16 26.59
CA GLU A 287 -14.15 2.27 28.05
C GLU A 287 -12.92 1.53 28.60
N PRO A 288 -12.07 2.17 29.41
CA PRO A 288 -10.94 1.49 30.04
C PRO A 288 -11.36 0.28 30.86
N ILE A 289 -10.60 -0.80 30.75
CA ILE A 289 -10.76 -1.97 31.63
C ILE A 289 -10.05 -1.66 32.96
N GLN A 290 -10.81 -1.73 34.06
CA GLN A 290 -10.27 -1.70 35.42
C GLN A 290 -9.51 -2.98 35.77
#